data_AF-A0A535TKQ2-F1
#
_entry.id   AF-A0A535TKQ2-F1
#
_cell.length_a   1.000
_cell.length_b   1.000
_cell.length_c   1.000
_cell.angle_alpha   90.00
_cell.angle_beta   90.00
_cell.angle_gamma   90.00
#
_symmetry.space_group_name_H-M   'P 1'
#
loop_
_entity.id
_entity.type
_entity.pdbx_description
1 polymer ?
#
loop_
_entity_poly.entity_id
_entity_poly.type
_entity_poly.pdbx_seq_one_letter_code
_entity_poly.pdbx_strand_id
1 'polypeptide(L)'
;MLNPQFSNEDQNNISNASDRVVVVAARIALDEYLKYSAYICQPDRAFRDCVRMAFYTKNKIDRHIPKILGQIEAISRDEIETRTDLSDSDRARLRTLRNTMESARREDWGKRQYKIVFLTPTDSPDTLVLPHDVANNLTSGNGRGAPFTRGQRYVSLSRLEKGPKTTSELV
;
A
#
# COMPACT_ATOMS: atom_id res chain seq x y z
N MET A 1 18.59 -25.68 -17.11
CA MET A 1 17.38 -25.47 -16.27
C MET A 1 17.05 -23.99 -16.35
N LEU A 2 15.86 -23.67 -16.85
CA LEU A 2 15.47 -22.31 -17.23
C LEU A 2 15.30 -21.40 -16.01
N ASN A 3 15.93 -20.25 -16.09
CA ASN A 3 15.79 -19.07 -15.25
C ASN A 3 14.37 -18.51 -15.40
N PRO A 4 13.63 -18.21 -14.32
CA PRO A 4 12.79 -17.04 -14.31
C PRO A 4 13.65 -15.90 -13.77
N GLN A 5 14.38 -15.22 -14.65
CA GLN A 5 14.47 -13.79 -14.47
C GLN A 5 13.02 -13.32 -14.52
N PHE A 6 12.40 -13.09 -13.36
CA PHE A 6 11.05 -12.53 -13.31
C PHE A 6 11.12 -11.17 -13.99
N SER A 7 10.71 -11.18 -15.26
CA SER A 7 10.82 -10.04 -16.16
C SER A 7 9.80 -9.00 -15.72
N ASN A 8 10.01 -7.75 -16.14
CA ASN A 8 8.99 -6.72 -16.00
C ASN A 8 7.66 -7.08 -16.68
N GLU A 9 7.62 -8.17 -17.48
CA GLU A 9 6.45 -8.63 -18.23
C GLU A 9 5.32 -9.17 -17.34
N ASP A 10 5.63 -9.90 -16.27
CA ASP A 10 4.58 -10.41 -15.34
C ASP A 10 3.88 -9.27 -14.59
N GLN A 11 4.61 -8.19 -14.27
CA GLN A 11 4.02 -6.96 -13.71
C GLN A 11 3.26 -6.13 -14.75
N ASN A 12 3.58 -6.31 -16.03
CA ASN A 12 2.93 -5.61 -17.15
C ASN A 12 1.68 -6.34 -17.66
N ASN A 13 1.48 -7.62 -17.31
CA ASN A 13 0.30 -8.40 -17.69
C ASN A 13 -0.97 -8.10 -16.88
N ILE A 14 -0.90 -7.26 -15.84
CA ILE A 14 -2.09 -6.71 -15.18
C ILE A 14 -2.56 -5.51 -16.01
N SER A 15 -3.23 -5.80 -17.12
CA SER A 15 -3.70 -4.79 -18.07
C SER A 15 -4.81 -3.91 -17.50
N ASN A 16 -5.69 -4.48 -16.67
CA ASN A 16 -6.82 -3.78 -16.09
C ASN A 16 -6.48 -3.09 -14.77
N ALA A 17 -6.66 -1.77 -14.71
CA ALA A 17 -6.47 -0.98 -13.49
C ALA A 17 -7.38 -1.46 -12.33
N SER A 18 -8.58 -1.97 -12.64
CA SER A 18 -9.52 -2.47 -11.64
C SER A 18 -9.10 -3.78 -10.99
N ASP A 19 -8.12 -4.48 -11.56
CA ASP A 19 -7.55 -5.72 -11.02
C ASP A 19 -6.16 -5.47 -10.41
N ARG A 20 -5.68 -4.22 -10.40
CA ARG A 20 -4.32 -3.91 -9.97
C ARG A 20 -4.27 -3.59 -8.48
N VAL A 21 -3.44 -4.34 -7.75
CA VAL A 21 -3.10 -4.09 -6.35
C VAL A 21 -1.63 -3.71 -6.24
N VAL A 22 -1.33 -2.59 -5.58
CA VAL A 22 0.05 -2.20 -5.29
C VAL A 22 0.51 -2.81 -3.97
N VAL A 23 1.59 -3.59 -4.00
CA VAL A 23 2.24 -4.17 -2.83
C VAL A 23 3.45 -3.33 -2.45
N VAL A 24 3.39 -2.61 -1.34
CA VAL A 24 4.45 -1.69 -0.88
C VAL A 24 5.30 -2.34 0.21
N ALA A 25 6.60 -2.05 0.21
CA ALA A 25 7.45 -2.36 1.36
C ALA A 25 7.00 -1.54 2.58
N ALA A 26 6.66 -2.20 3.68
CA ALA A 26 5.84 -1.65 4.75
C ALA A 26 6.45 -1.85 6.15
N ARG A 27 7.71 -1.47 6.33
CA ARG A 27 8.36 -1.57 7.65
C ARG A 27 7.63 -0.81 8.75
N ILE A 28 7.16 0.40 8.42
CA ILE A 28 6.39 1.28 9.32
C ILE A 28 4.96 1.44 8.81
N ALA A 29 4.77 1.44 7.49
CA ALA A 29 3.50 1.76 6.87
C ALA A 29 2.35 0.79 7.19
N LEU A 30 2.66 -0.47 7.57
CA LEU A 30 1.61 -1.40 8.03
C LEU A 30 0.99 -0.90 9.34
N ASP A 31 1.82 -0.51 10.31
CA ASP A 31 1.33 -0.02 11.60
C ASP A 31 0.54 1.29 11.45
N GLU A 32 0.96 2.16 10.53
CA GLU A 32 0.21 3.37 10.19
C GLU A 32 -1.14 3.07 9.56
N TYR A 33 -1.20 2.10 8.66
CA TYR A 33 -2.46 1.64 8.09
C TYR A 33 -3.40 1.07 9.16
N LEU A 34 -2.89 0.17 10.01
CA LEU A 34 -3.69 -0.46 11.05
C LEU A 34 -4.25 0.55 12.07
N LYS A 35 -3.53 1.66 12.31
CA LYS A 35 -3.96 2.71 13.25
C LYS A 35 -4.83 3.79 12.61
N TYR A 36 -4.53 4.17 11.37
CA TYR A 36 -5.06 5.40 10.78
C TYR A 36 -5.85 5.17 9.49
N SER A 37 -5.91 3.93 9.00
CA SER A 37 -6.51 3.61 7.69
C SER A 37 -5.92 4.45 6.56
N ALA A 38 -4.61 4.69 6.60
CA ALA A 38 -3.90 5.52 5.63
C ALA A 38 -2.50 4.96 5.37
N TYR A 39 -2.05 5.16 4.12
CA TYR A 39 -0.66 4.99 3.75
C TYR A 39 0.00 6.36 3.57
N ILE A 40 1.09 6.59 4.29
CA ILE A 40 1.77 7.88 4.35
C ILE A 40 3.20 7.72 3.86
N CYS A 41 3.60 8.50 2.85
CA CYS A 41 4.93 8.40 2.27
C CYS A 41 5.45 9.75 1.78
N GLN A 42 6.71 9.77 1.34
CA GLN A 42 7.30 10.96 0.74
C GLN A 42 6.47 11.41 -0.48
N PRO A 43 6.37 12.72 -0.73
CA PRO A 43 5.79 13.25 -1.96
C PRO A 43 6.40 12.62 -3.22
N ASP A 44 5.66 12.68 -4.32
CA ASP A 44 6.09 12.25 -5.65
C ASP A 44 6.38 10.75 -5.79
N ARG A 45 6.02 9.95 -4.77
CA ARG A 45 6.02 8.51 -4.90
C ARG A 45 4.94 8.08 -5.90
N ALA A 46 5.37 7.77 -7.11
CA ALA A 46 4.50 7.36 -8.20
C ALA A 46 3.91 5.96 -7.98
N PHE A 47 2.61 5.84 -8.24
CA PHE A 47 1.89 4.58 -8.32
C PHE A 47 1.21 4.48 -9.69
N ARG A 48 1.17 3.29 -10.29
CA ARG A 48 0.26 2.99 -11.39
C ARG A 48 -1.17 3.01 -10.84
N ASP A 49 -2.14 3.29 -11.69
CA ASP A 49 -3.56 3.20 -11.31
C ASP A 49 -3.86 1.84 -10.70
N CYS A 50 -4.30 1.83 -9.45
CA CYS A 50 -4.60 0.62 -8.70
C CYS A 50 -5.78 0.88 -7.78
N VAL A 51 -6.56 -0.16 -7.54
CA VAL A 51 -7.78 -0.06 -6.73
C VAL A 51 -7.54 -0.38 -5.26
N ARG A 52 -6.44 -1.06 -4.96
CA ARG A 52 -6.11 -1.57 -3.63
C ARG A 52 -4.62 -1.49 -3.34
N MET A 53 -4.29 -1.50 -2.06
CA MET A 53 -2.93 -1.55 -1.56
C MET A 53 -2.73 -2.79 -0.67
N ALA A 54 -1.54 -3.36 -0.68
CA ALA A 54 -1.12 -4.43 0.21
C ALA A 54 0.24 -4.11 0.83
N PHE A 55 0.49 -4.63 2.02
CA PHE A 55 1.65 -4.28 2.83
C PHE A 55 2.59 -5.47 2.97
N TYR A 56 3.81 -5.34 2.44
CA TYR A 56 4.85 -6.36 2.55
C TYR A 56 5.85 -6.01 3.65
N THR A 57 5.90 -6.84 4.69
CA THR A 57 6.84 -6.70 5.82
C THR A 57 7.09 -8.05 6.47
N LYS A 58 8.21 -8.20 7.20
CA LYS A 58 8.57 -9.46 7.90
C LYS A 58 8.45 -10.72 7.01
N ASN A 59 8.89 -10.60 5.74
CA ASN A 59 8.87 -11.66 4.73
C ASN A 59 7.47 -12.22 4.39
N LYS A 60 6.43 -11.39 4.49
CA LYS A 60 5.05 -11.74 4.13
C LYS A 60 4.26 -10.53 3.67
N ILE A 61 3.18 -10.76 2.94
CA ILE A 61 2.14 -9.75 2.66
C ILE A 61 1.08 -9.90 3.75
N ASP A 62 0.73 -8.80 4.40
CA ASP A 62 -0.36 -8.77 5.39
C ASP A 62 -1.69 -9.15 4.74
N ARG A 63 -2.51 -9.92 5.47
CA ARG A 63 -3.81 -10.42 4.99
C ARG A 63 -4.84 -9.32 4.68
N HIS A 64 -4.68 -8.09 5.18
CA HIS A 64 -5.62 -7.00 4.92
C HIS A 64 -5.22 -6.24 3.67
N ILE A 65 -6.08 -6.28 2.66
CA ILE A 65 -5.89 -5.66 1.35
C ILE A 65 -6.93 -4.54 1.18
N PRO A 66 -6.72 -3.36 1.81
CA PRO A 66 -7.68 -2.27 1.78
C PRO A 66 -7.88 -1.70 0.38
N LYS A 67 -9.08 -1.15 0.16
CA LYS A 67 -9.42 -0.36 -1.02
C LYS A 67 -8.86 1.04 -0.89
N ILE A 68 -8.37 1.59 -2.00
CA ILE A 68 -7.94 2.99 -2.09
C ILE A 68 -9.17 3.85 -2.26
N LEU A 69 -9.35 4.80 -1.34
CA LEU A 69 -10.49 5.74 -1.33
C LEU A 69 -10.17 7.06 -2.02
N GLY A 70 -8.88 7.38 -2.15
CA GLY A 70 -8.39 8.62 -2.71
C GLY A 70 -6.96 8.88 -2.25
N GLN A 71 -6.32 9.90 -2.82
CA GLN A 71 -4.98 10.31 -2.43
C GLN A 71 -4.85 11.83 -2.49
N ILE A 72 -4.00 12.36 -1.62
CA ILE A 72 -3.62 13.77 -1.59
C ILE A 72 -2.11 13.82 -1.70
N GLU A 73 -1.62 14.54 -2.70
CA GLU A 73 -0.19 14.68 -2.99
C GLU A 73 0.39 15.89 -2.25
N ALA A 74 1.60 15.75 -1.71
CA ALA A 74 2.40 16.83 -1.10
C ALA A 74 1.60 17.77 -0.17
N ILE A 75 1.06 17.26 0.93
CA ILE A 75 0.30 18.04 1.92
C ILE A 75 1.03 18.09 3.26
N SER A 76 1.22 19.29 3.82
CA SER A 76 1.66 19.50 5.21
C SER A 76 0.46 19.69 6.14
N ARG A 77 0.69 19.53 7.45
CA ARG A 77 -0.36 19.72 8.46
C ARG A 77 -1.01 21.11 8.42
N ASP A 78 -0.22 22.14 8.13
CA ASP A 78 -0.67 23.53 8.23
C ASP A 78 -1.40 23.99 6.96
N GLU A 79 -1.26 23.26 5.85
CA GLU A 79 -1.96 23.50 4.59
C GLU A 79 -3.39 22.92 4.56
N ILE A 80 -3.76 22.08 5.54
CA ILE A 80 -5.07 21.38 5.57
C ILE A 80 -6.24 22.36 5.43
N GLU A 81 -6.11 23.58 5.96
CA GLU A 81 -7.19 24.59 5.99
C GLU A 81 -7.10 25.62 4.87
N THR A 82 -5.93 25.83 4.29
CA THR A 82 -5.69 26.93 3.33
C THR A 82 -5.59 26.47 1.88
N ARG A 83 -5.25 25.20 1.65
CA ARG A 83 -5.04 24.65 0.30
C ARG A 83 -6.35 24.59 -0.49
N THR A 84 -6.39 25.16 -1.69
CA THR A 84 -7.64 25.45 -2.43
C THR A 84 -8.19 24.30 -3.27
N ASP A 85 -7.35 23.31 -3.61
CA ASP A 85 -7.70 22.12 -4.39
C ASP A 85 -8.31 20.99 -3.53
N LEU A 86 -8.41 21.17 -2.21
CA LEU A 86 -9.00 20.21 -1.29
C LEU A 86 -10.52 20.38 -1.21
N SER A 87 -11.25 19.28 -1.39
CA SER A 87 -12.69 19.24 -1.08
C SER A 87 -12.94 19.27 0.43
N ASP A 88 -14.17 19.57 0.85
CA ASP A 88 -14.56 19.49 2.26
C ASP A 88 -14.39 18.07 2.83
N SER A 89 -14.61 17.04 2.00
CA SER A 89 -14.39 15.64 2.38
C SER A 89 -12.91 15.35 2.62
N ASP A 90 -12.03 15.87 1.77
CA ASP A 90 -10.58 15.72 1.92
C ASP A 90 -10.08 16.39 3.21
N ARG A 91 -10.55 17.61 3.49
CA ARG A 91 -10.24 18.30 4.75
C ARG A 91 -10.72 17.51 5.96
N ALA A 92 -11.96 16.99 5.91
CA ALA A 92 -12.49 16.17 6.99
C ALA A 92 -11.63 14.92 7.23
N ARG A 93 -11.23 14.20 6.18
CA ARG A 93 -10.34 13.03 6.27
C ARG A 93 -8.96 13.39 6.84
N LEU A 94 -8.36 14.49 6.38
CA LEU A 94 -7.07 14.97 6.89
C LEU A 94 -7.14 15.38 8.36
N ARG A 95 -8.23 16.04 8.79
CA ARG A 95 -8.45 16.40 10.21
C ARG A 95 -8.60 15.16 11.07
N THR A 96 -9.38 14.17 10.64
CA THR A 96 -9.52 12.89 11.34
C THR A 96 -8.16 12.22 11.48
N LEU A 97 -7.42 12.07 10.38
CA LEU A 97 -6.07 11.50 10.37
C LEU A 97 -5.13 12.23 11.34
N ARG A 98 -5.09 13.57 11.28
CA ARG A 98 -4.30 14.39 12.20
C ARG A 98 -4.67 14.13 13.66
N ASN A 99 -5.96 14.04 13.97
CA ASN A 99 -6.44 13.87 15.33
C ASN A 99 -6.15 12.46 15.89
N THR A 100 -6.13 11.44 15.03
CA THR A 100 -5.79 10.06 15.42
C THR A 100 -4.29 9.80 15.48
N MET A 101 -3.46 10.58 14.77
CA MET A 101 -2.01 10.41 14.79
C MET A 101 -1.41 10.65 16.18
N GLU A 102 -0.45 9.80 16.54
CA GLU A 102 0.44 10.00 17.69
C GLU A 102 1.15 11.36 17.62
N SER A 103 1.39 11.99 18.77
CA SER A 103 1.97 13.34 18.87
C SER A 103 3.27 13.49 18.08
N ALA A 104 4.22 12.55 18.24
CA ALA A 104 5.50 12.61 17.53
C ALA A 104 5.34 12.54 16.01
N ARG A 105 4.39 11.73 15.51
CA ARG A 105 4.11 11.62 14.07
C ARG A 105 3.41 12.86 13.54
N ARG A 106 2.51 13.44 14.34
CA ARG A 106 1.82 14.70 14.03
C ARG A 106 2.78 15.89 14.00
N GLU A 107 3.75 15.95 14.90
CA GLU A 107 4.81 16.96 14.89
C GLU A 107 5.70 16.84 13.66
N ASP A 108 6.06 15.61 13.29
CA ASP A 108 6.83 15.34 12.08
C ASP A 108 6.10 15.78 10.80
N TRP A 109 4.78 15.58 10.71
CA TRP A 109 3.96 16.12 9.61
C TRP A 109 3.85 17.65 9.61
N GLY A 110 4.08 18.31 10.75
CA GLY A 110 4.23 19.76 10.81
C GLY A 110 5.53 20.28 10.20
N LYS A 111 6.53 19.42 9.97
CA LYS A 111 7.87 19.82 9.50
C LYS A 111 8.09 19.59 8.00
N ARG A 112 7.24 18.78 7.36
CA ARG A 112 7.38 18.39 5.95
C ARG A 112 6.05 17.94 5.36
N GLN A 113 5.98 17.98 4.05
CA GLN A 113 4.84 17.49 3.29
C GLN A 113 4.90 15.96 3.13
N TYR A 114 3.71 15.37 3.01
CA TYR A 114 3.55 13.95 2.73
C TYR A 114 2.55 13.70 1.61
N LYS A 115 2.73 12.59 0.91
CA LYS A 115 1.65 11.95 0.15
C LYS A 115 0.84 11.08 1.08
N ILE A 116 -0.48 11.24 1.05
CA ILE A 116 -1.43 10.49 1.87
C ILE A 116 -2.37 9.74 0.93
N VAL A 117 -2.41 8.41 1.07
CA VAL A 117 -3.38 7.56 0.38
C VAL A 117 -4.37 7.06 1.44
N PHE A 118 -5.64 7.43 1.30
CA PHE A 118 -6.69 6.99 2.20
C PHE A 118 -7.14 5.59 1.84
N LEU A 119 -7.26 4.75 2.85
CA LEU A 119 -7.54 3.33 2.72
C LEU A 119 -8.83 3.00 3.50
N THR A 120 -9.52 1.94 3.10
CA THR A 120 -10.60 1.39 3.92
C THR A 120 -10.05 0.83 5.23
N PRO A 121 -10.72 1.03 6.39
CA PRO A 121 -10.33 0.40 7.66
C PRO A 121 -10.34 -1.13 7.61
N THR A 122 -9.65 -1.78 8.55
CA THR A 122 -9.53 -3.26 8.61
C THR A 122 -10.85 -3.99 8.80
N ASP A 123 -11.83 -3.35 9.43
CA ASP A 123 -13.18 -3.85 9.70
C ASP A 123 -14.21 -3.46 8.63
N SER A 124 -13.79 -2.68 7.62
CA SER A 124 -14.66 -2.31 6.50
C SER A 124 -14.99 -3.53 5.64
N PRO A 125 -16.26 -3.70 5.20
CA PRO A 125 -16.62 -4.76 4.26
C PRO A 125 -15.94 -4.61 2.89
N ASP A 126 -15.44 -3.41 2.57
CA ASP A 126 -14.70 -3.15 1.34
C ASP A 126 -13.21 -3.52 1.46
N THR A 127 -12.69 -3.84 2.65
CA THR A 127 -11.35 -4.38 2.84
C THR A 127 -11.36 -5.88 2.59
N LEU A 128 -10.62 -6.32 1.57
CA LEU A 128 -10.44 -7.74 1.32
C LEU A 128 -9.55 -8.31 2.43
N VAL A 129 -10.07 -9.26 3.19
CA VAL A 129 -9.34 -9.96 4.26
C VAL A 129 -9.04 -11.39 3.81
N LEU A 130 -7.76 -11.67 3.54
CA LEU A 130 -7.32 -13.02 3.20
C LEU A 130 -7.43 -13.95 4.42
N PRO A 131 -7.56 -15.28 4.22
CA PRO A 131 -7.59 -16.24 5.32
C PRO A 131 -6.30 -16.26 6.16
N HIS A 132 -5.17 -15.90 5.56
CA HIS A 132 -3.84 -15.87 6.18
C HIS A 132 -2.94 -14.84 5.47
N ASP A 133 -1.83 -14.49 6.10
CA ASP A 133 -0.77 -13.71 5.46
C ASP A 133 -0.11 -14.51 4.34
N VAL A 134 0.27 -13.85 3.24
CA VAL A 134 0.94 -14.51 2.11
C VAL A 134 2.44 -14.59 2.38
N ALA A 135 2.95 -15.79 2.65
CA ALA A 135 4.37 -16.00 2.96
C ALA A 135 5.26 -15.82 1.73
N ASN A 136 6.38 -15.11 1.87
CA ASN A 136 7.31 -14.99 0.75
C ASN A 136 8.22 -16.22 0.64
N ASN A 137 8.17 -16.88 -0.51
CA ASN A 137 8.98 -18.05 -0.87
C ASN A 137 9.86 -17.81 -2.12
N LEU A 138 9.97 -16.57 -2.61
CA LEU A 138 10.82 -16.28 -3.76
C LEU A 138 12.31 -16.50 -3.42
N THR A 139 13.03 -17.07 -4.38
CA THR A 139 14.48 -17.26 -4.33
C THR A 139 15.16 -16.58 -5.51
N SER A 140 16.41 -16.16 -5.34
CA SER A 140 17.29 -15.74 -6.44
C SER A 140 17.92 -16.96 -7.12
N GLY A 141 18.52 -16.76 -8.31
CA GLY A 141 19.14 -17.83 -9.10
C GLY A 141 20.27 -18.63 -8.42
N ASN A 142 20.77 -18.16 -7.27
CA ASN A 142 21.72 -18.87 -6.41
C ASN A 142 21.07 -19.60 -5.21
N GLY A 143 19.73 -19.75 -5.21
CA GLY A 143 18.96 -20.44 -4.17
C GLY A 143 18.73 -19.64 -2.88
N ARG A 144 19.22 -18.40 -2.77
CA ARG A 144 19.00 -17.54 -1.59
C ARG A 144 17.61 -16.91 -1.62
N GLY A 145 17.03 -16.64 -0.44
CA GLY A 145 15.74 -15.94 -0.34
C GLY A 145 15.81 -14.54 -0.96
N ALA A 146 14.84 -14.20 -1.78
CA ALA A 146 14.71 -12.91 -2.45
C ALA A 146 13.51 -12.14 -1.87
N PRO A 147 13.62 -10.82 -1.62
CA PRO A 147 12.49 -10.04 -1.16
C PRO A 147 11.42 -9.95 -2.25
N PHE A 148 10.14 -10.06 -1.86
CA PHE A 148 9.03 -9.93 -2.80
C PHE A 148 9.03 -8.57 -3.53
N THR A 149 9.29 -7.49 -2.79
CA THR A 149 9.35 -6.13 -3.33
C THR A 149 10.58 -5.38 -2.81
N ARG A 150 11.19 -4.55 -3.67
CA ARG A 150 12.28 -3.61 -3.34
C ARG A 150 11.80 -2.16 -3.37
N GLY A 151 10.54 -1.94 -2.99
CA GLY A 151 9.90 -0.63 -2.96
C GLY A 151 8.39 -0.79 -3.15
N GLN A 152 8.00 -1.13 -4.37
CA GLN A 152 6.64 -1.55 -4.73
C GLN A 152 6.66 -2.62 -5.82
N ARG A 153 5.60 -3.44 -5.86
CA ARG A 153 5.30 -4.43 -6.90
C ARG A 153 3.80 -4.39 -7.17
N TYR A 154 3.35 -4.77 -8.36
CA TYR A 154 1.94 -4.93 -8.67
C TYR A 154 1.57 -6.39 -8.76
N VAL A 155 0.38 -6.74 -8.25
CA VAL A 155 -0.21 -8.08 -8.32
C VAL A 155 -1.69 -7.97 -8.72
N SER A 156 -2.25 -9.08 -9.20
CA SER A 156 -3.67 -9.18 -9.55
C SER A 156 -4.53 -9.33 -8.30
N LEU A 157 -5.62 -8.57 -8.23
CA LEU A 157 -6.66 -8.71 -7.21
C LEU A 157 -7.32 -10.08 -7.31
N SER A 158 -7.64 -10.54 -8.52
CA SER A 158 -8.25 -11.85 -8.74
C SER A 158 -7.36 -13.03 -8.26
N ARG A 159 -6.03 -12.85 -8.25
CA ARG A 159 -5.10 -13.83 -7.65
C ARG A 159 -5.14 -13.77 -6.12
N LEU A 160 -5.20 -12.57 -5.53
CA LEU A 160 -5.34 -12.41 -4.08
C LEU A 160 -6.66 -12.97 -3.56
N GLU A 161 -7.78 -12.76 -4.28
CA GLU A 161 -9.10 -13.27 -3.91
C GLU A 161 -9.17 -14.81 -3.81
N LYS A 162 -8.25 -15.52 -4.48
CA LYS A 162 -8.12 -16.98 -4.38
C LYS A 162 -7.47 -17.45 -3.06
N GLY A 163 -6.99 -16.53 -2.22
CA GLY A 163 -6.34 -16.84 -0.94
C GLY A 163 -4.99 -17.54 -1.08
N PRO A 164 -4.02 -16.94 -1.80
CA PRO A 164 -2.71 -17.55 -2.03
C PRO A 164 -1.94 -17.68 -0.72
N LYS A 165 -1.26 -18.82 -0.54
CA LYS A 165 -0.42 -19.07 0.64
C LYS A 165 0.95 -18.45 0.49
N THR A 166 1.43 -18.37 -0.75
CA THR A 166 2.80 -17.98 -1.06
C THR A 166 2.90 -16.94 -2.17
N THR A 167 3.97 -16.16 -2.15
CA THR A 167 4.20 -15.10 -3.16
C THR A 167 4.45 -15.63 -4.57
N SER A 168 4.90 -16.87 -4.72
CA SER A 168 5.00 -17.53 -6.04
C SER A 168 3.65 -17.71 -6.73
N GLU A 169 2.53 -17.76 -5.99
CA GLU A 169 1.19 -17.87 -6.58
C GLU A 169 0.68 -16.51 -7.11
N LEU A 170 1.39 -15.42 -6.78
CA LEU A 170 1.06 -14.06 -7.20
C LEU A 170 1.85 -13.60 -8.43
N VAL A 171 2.94 -14.29 -8.79
CA VAL A 171 3.82 -13.97 -9.93
C VAL A 171 3.64 -14.98 -11.05
#